data_AF-A0A955RA04-F1
#
_entry.id   AF-A0A955RA04-F1
#
_cell.length_a   1.000
_cell.length_b   1.000
_cell.length_c   1.000
_cell.angle_alpha   90.00
_cell.angle_beta   90.00
_cell.angle_gamma   90.00
#
_symmetry.space_group_name_H-M   'P 1'
#
loop_
_entity.id
_entity.type
_entity.pdbx_description
1 polymer ?
#
loop_
_entity_poly.entity_id
_entity_poly.type
_entity_poly.pdbx_seq_one_letter_code
_entity_poly.pdbx_strand_id
1 'polypeptide(L)'
;ITCSECHAPVVNASNVIVTPARHVDRVLDLDIGATGYQAGAQTCTITCHGQTHDQWYWTGPHPPGYDDPAVHGQEALQLTQDCTDCHGTDLRGGSGQSCDNCHQPGWRTNCTYCHGGANGDTEGLPPQDIDDQANEDLISFKAHPEHADGDIHPLWGCEVCHGNASRNYADAFTDAGHWIDSTPGVAEVAFTGDAAGTSYGGGNCTNSWCHGDGQTRGSSTDGTVALDCNGCHRYDFDLGAMSGTHALHLNDPTISCADCHDPIVDASGAITTPARHVDGNVDVATVAIGWDGTETCTNNCHQHQHNGVSWNGGHVPGYDDPLLHGQDALFLTLDCATAGCHGTDLQGGASGQGCDSCHTANWSQDCTYCHGGRLGDTEGLPPEDLDNTTNQNQITHKAHPEHADGDDHVAYGCEQCHGAVSLNYVDAKSDAGHWVDGTPGRAEVVFSAGLSPQGTYSFATSTCSNLYCHGNGRTNGSVTDSATAGTCNDCHPQNRLSGEHGRHLSVNSPCSDCHYSVVRNGQNVQFPELHVDGTTDVLMAPSTGINWNGSTCSGGRCHGVEHSHNGDRW
;
A
#
# COMPACT_ATOMS: atom_id res chain seq x y z
N ILE A 1 51.59 37.25 18.88
CA ILE A 1 51.08 38.40 18.10
C ILE A 1 49.56 38.27 18.14
N THR A 2 48.87 39.31 18.59
CA THR A 2 47.40 39.36 18.58
C THR A 2 46.91 40.12 17.36
N CYS A 3 45.74 39.79 16.84
CA CYS A 3 45.23 40.42 15.62
C CYS A 3 45.09 41.95 15.80
N SER A 4 44.85 42.40 17.04
CA SER A 4 44.76 43.83 17.40
C SER A 4 46.07 44.59 17.32
N GLU A 5 47.23 43.94 17.35
CA GLU A 5 48.52 44.64 17.22
C GLU A 5 48.73 45.19 15.80
N CYS A 6 48.10 44.57 14.80
CA CYS A 6 48.18 44.98 13.40
C CYS A 6 46.87 45.60 12.88
N HIS A 7 45.74 45.15 13.43
CA HIS A 7 44.39 45.51 12.99
C HIS A 7 43.56 46.13 14.12
N ALA A 8 44.18 46.93 15.00
CA ALA A 8 43.48 47.67 16.07
C ALA A 8 42.19 48.39 15.62
N PRO A 9 42.08 48.91 14.38
CA PRO A 9 40.83 49.51 13.89
C PRO A 9 39.70 48.51 13.62
N VAL A 10 40.00 47.21 13.47
CA VAL A 10 39.05 46.15 13.08
C VAL A 10 38.77 45.20 14.24
N VAL A 11 39.78 44.86 15.04
CA VAL A 11 39.71 43.87 16.12
C VAL A 11 40.37 44.38 17.41
N ASN A 12 39.78 44.06 18.56
CA ASN A 12 40.32 44.45 19.87
C ASN A 12 41.31 43.41 20.44
N ALA A 13 41.90 43.73 21.60
CA ALA A 13 42.89 42.90 22.30
C ALA A 13 42.41 41.48 22.69
N SER A 14 41.11 41.22 22.59
CA SER A 14 40.51 39.90 22.79
C SER A 14 40.18 39.19 21.47
N ASN A 15 40.70 39.67 20.34
CA ASN A 15 40.42 39.22 18.97
C ASN A 15 38.93 39.28 18.58
N VAL A 16 38.16 40.18 19.19
CA VAL A 16 36.76 40.43 18.80
C VAL A 16 36.73 41.53 17.76
N ILE A 17 36.01 41.29 16.66
CA ILE A 17 35.75 42.29 15.62
C ILE A 17 34.93 43.43 16.22
N VAL A 18 35.54 44.62 16.30
CA VAL A 18 34.91 45.84 16.82
C VAL A 18 34.36 46.73 15.71
N THR A 19 34.81 46.52 14.47
CA THR A 19 34.35 47.29 13.30
C THR A 19 34.03 46.35 12.13
N PRO A 20 32.84 45.71 12.11
CA PRO A 20 32.50 44.69 11.11
C PRO A 20 32.56 45.17 9.66
N ALA A 21 32.22 46.44 9.41
CA ALA A 21 32.27 47.03 8.08
C ALA A 21 33.68 47.05 7.45
N ARG A 22 34.73 46.98 8.28
CA ARG A 22 36.14 46.97 7.89
C ARG A 22 36.76 45.58 7.87
N HIS A 23 36.02 44.57 8.31
CA HIS A 23 36.52 43.19 8.33
C HIS A 23 36.38 42.50 6.96
N VAL A 24 35.48 43.00 6.10
CA VAL A 24 35.07 42.34 4.84
C VAL A 24 34.98 43.30 3.65
N ASP A 25 35.65 44.45 3.70
CA ASP A 25 35.59 45.45 2.63
C ASP A 25 36.67 45.27 1.53
N ARG A 26 37.46 44.18 1.62
CA ARG A 26 38.56 43.84 0.71
C ARG A 26 39.68 44.90 0.69
N VAL A 27 39.76 45.76 1.71
CA VAL A 27 40.84 46.72 1.93
C VAL A 27 41.70 46.26 3.11
N LEU A 28 43.03 46.34 2.97
CA LEU A 28 43.93 46.01 4.08
C LEU A 28 43.90 47.13 5.14
N ASP A 29 43.02 46.98 6.13
CA ASP A 29 42.90 47.89 7.27
C ASP A 29 43.99 47.61 8.32
N LEU A 30 45.20 48.08 8.05
CA LEU A 30 46.33 48.08 9.00
C LEU A 30 46.28 49.35 9.87
N ASP A 31 46.71 49.26 11.13
CA ASP A 31 46.95 50.46 11.95
C ASP A 31 48.16 51.24 11.39
N ILE A 32 47.87 52.29 10.60
CA ILE A 32 48.87 53.20 10.00
C ILE A 32 49.67 53.95 11.09
N GLY A 33 49.23 53.91 12.36
CA GLY A 33 49.96 54.42 13.52
C GLY A 33 51.06 53.51 14.05
N ALA A 34 51.12 52.23 13.64
CA ALA A 34 52.26 51.36 13.90
C ALA A 34 53.44 51.81 13.02
N THR A 35 54.24 52.73 13.55
CA THR A 35 55.31 53.48 12.87
C THR A 35 56.23 52.56 12.06
N GLY A 36 56.04 52.43 10.74
CA GLY A 36 56.93 51.61 9.90
C GLY A 36 56.40 51.11 8.57
N TYR A 37 55.08 51.14 8.32
CA TYR A 37 54.54 50.68 7.04
C TYR A 37 54.69 51.74 5.93
N GLN A 38 55.34 51.38 4.81
CA GLN A 38 55.46 52.22 3.61
C GLN A 38 54.46 51.75 2.55
N ALA A 39 53.32 52.44 2.47
CA ALA A 39 52.20 52.04 1.59
C ALA A 39 52.59 51.88 0.10
N GLY A 40 53.49 52.72 -0.41
CA GLY A 40 53.94 52.64 -1.81
C GLY A 40 54.84 51.44 -2.14
N ALA A 41 55.43 50.82 -1.12
CA ALA A 41 56.30 49.64 -1.27
C ALA A 41 55.69 48.37 -0.65
N GLN A 42 54.54 48.49 0.04
CA GLN A 42 53.91 47.42 0.82
C GLN A 42 54.87 46.74 1.83
N THR A 43 55.88 47.46 2.33
CA THR A 43 56.89 46.92 3.26
C THR A 43 56.79 47.56 4.64
N CYS A 44 57.18 46.80 5.66
CA CYS A 44 57.36 47.30 7.03
C CYS A 44 58.86 47.53 7.30
N THR A 45 59.24 48.76 7.67
CA THR A 45 60.65 49.15 7.89
C THR A 45 61.10 49.02 9.35
N ILE A 46 60.32 48.35 10.20
CA ILE A 46 60.59 48.23 11.63
C ILE A 46 60.89 46.81 12.10
N THR A 47 61.51 46.73 13.28
CA THR A 47 61.73 45.49 14.02
C THR A 47 60.62 45.31 15.04
N CYS A 48 59.82 44.24 14.92
CA CYS A 48 58.83 43.85 15.91
C CYS A 48 59.26 42.52 16.57
N HIS A 49 59.19 42.44 17.90
CA HIS A 49 59.56 41.25 18.69
C HIS A 49 60.96 40.66 18.38
N GLY A 50 61.91 41.52 18.00
CA GLY A 50 63.29 41.12 17.69
C GLY A 50 63.52 40.58 16.28
N GLN A 51 62.53 40.66 15.38
CA GLN A 51 62.64 40.29 13.97
C GLN A 51 62.52 41.53 13.07
N THR A 52 63.44 41.72 12.13
CA THR A 52 63.42 42.83 11.16
C THR A 52 62.46 42.50 10.01
N HIS A 53 61.51 43.39 9.71
CA HIS A 53 60.51 43.16 8.64
C HIS A 53 61.01 43.52 7.22
N ASP A 54 62.29 43.79 7.05
CA ASP A 54 62.93 44.04 5.75
C ASP A 54 63.18 42.76 4.93
N GLN A 55 62.89 41.57 5.49
CA GLN A 55 63.09 40.26 4.86
C GLN A 55 61.81 39.62 4.29
N TRP A 56 60.65 40.25 4.47
CA TRP A 56 59.39 39.75 3.92
C TRP A 56 59.15 40.39 2.55
N TYR A 57 59.82 39.87 1.54
CA TYR A 57 59.44 40.15 0.16
C TYR A 57 58.13 39.40 -0.10
N TRP A 58 57.05 40.14 -0.35
CA TRP A 58 55.88 39.61 -1.06
C TRP A 58 56.29 39.35 -2.52
N THR A 59 57.16 38.36 -2.76
CA THR A 59 57.53 37.93 -4.12
C THR A 59 56.42 37.06 -4.66
N GLY A 60 55.52 37.68 -5.43
CA GLY A 60 54.48 37.00 -6.18
C GLY A 60 53.22 36.70 -5.35
N PRO A 61 52.05 36.62 -6.00
CA PRO A 61 50.80 36.28 -5.32
C PRO A 61 50.78 34.84 -4.75
N HIS A 62 51.73 33.98 -5.15
CA HIS A 62 51.84 32.60 -4.67
C HIS A 62 53.14 32.36 -3.88
N PRO A 63 53.11 31.53 -2.82
CA PRO A 63 54.30 31.18 -2.05
C PRO A 63 55.33 30.36 -2.86
N PRO A 64 56.61 30.35 -2.47
CA PRO A 64 57.59 29.45 -3.05
C PRO A 64 57.14 27.98 -2.98
N GLY A 65 57.28 27.24 -4.10
CA GLY A 65 56.85 25.84 -4.22
C GLY A 65 55.42 25.64 -4.71
N TYR A 66 54.71 26.71 -5.09
CA TYR A 66 53.36 26.60 -5.65
C TYR A 66 53.29 25.85 -6.98
N ASP A 67 54.41 25.68 -7.69
CA ASP A 67 54.51 24.86 -8.90
C ASP A 67 54.36 23.35 -8.64
N ASP A 68 54.35 22.92 -7.37
CA ASP A 68 54.03 21.55 -6.97
C ASP A 68 52.54 21.24 -7.27
N PRO A 69 52.23 20.22 -8.10
CA PRO A 69 50.85 19.81 -8.38
C PRO A 69 50.03 19.47 -7.15
N ALA A 70 50.65 18.94 -6.08
CA ALA A 70 49.95 18.64 -4.83
C ALA A 70 49.50 19.91 -4.07
N VAL A 71 50.01 21.08 -4.44
CA VAL A 71 49.66 22.37 -3.84
C VAL A 71 48.70 23.13 -4.75
N HIS A 72 49.15 23.57 -5.94
CA HIS A 72 48.27 24.38 -6.80
C HIS A 72 47.12 23.57 -7.38
N GLY A 73 47.29 22.25 -7.59
CA GLY A 73 46.21 21.39 -8.07
C GLY A 73 45.05 21.30 -7.08
N GLN A 74 45.34 21.25 -5.78
CA GLN A 74 44.30 21.23 -4.73
C GLN A 74 43.60 22.59 -4.58
N GLU A 75 44.35 23.70 -4.64
CA GLU A 75 43.75 25.04 -4.62
C GLU A 75 42.90 25.31 -5.87
N ALA A 76 43.39 24.86 -7.03
CA ALA A 76 42.69 24.87 -8.31
C ALA A 76 41.38 24.09 -8.21
N LEU A 77 41.43 22.85 -7.72
CA LEU A 77 40.29 21.95 -7.60
C LEU A 77 39.17 22.53 -6.75
N GLN A 78 39.53 23.05 -5.58
CA GLN A 78 38.59 23.58 -4.60
C GLN A 78 38.18 25.02 -4.89
N LEU A 79 38.73 25.64 -5.96
CA LEU A 79 38.58 27.05 -6.31
C LEU A 79 38.68 27.97 -5.08
N THR A 80 39.67 27.72 -4.22
CA THR A 80 39.88 28.50 -2.99
C THR A 80 40.19 29.97 -3.27
N GLN A 81 40.61 30.27 -4.51
CA GLN A 81 40.87 31.60 -5.04
C GLN A 81 40.32 31.70 -6.47
N ASP A 82 39.94 32.91 -6.90
CA ASP A 82 39.59 33.17 -8.29
C ASP A 82 40.87 33.38 -9.12
N CYS A 83 41.26 32.36 -9.88
CA CYS A 83 42.45 32.38 -10.72
C CYS A 83 42.31 33.37 -11.89
N THR A 84 41.09 33.64 -12.35
CA THR A 84 40.82 34.35 -13.61
C THR A 84 41.17 35.84 -13.54
N ASP A 85 41.15 36.41 -12.33
CA ASP A 85 41.54 37.79 -12.05
C ASP A 85 42.98 38.12 -12.48
N CYS A 86 43.89 37.14 -12.37
CA CYS A 86 45.31 37.32 -12.70
C CYS A 86 45.71 36.57 -13.96
N HIS A 87 45.16 35.38 -14.19
CA HIS A 87 45.58 34.47 -15.25
C HIS A 87 44.72 34.58 -16.52
N GLY A 88 43.76 35.50 -16.54
CA GLY A 88 42.82 35.69 -17.64
C GLY A 88 41.61 34.76 -17.52
N THR A 89 40.49 35.14 -18.15
CA THR A 89 39.22 34.42 -18.06
C THR A 89 39.25 33.01 -18.64
N ASP A 90 40.23 32.70 -19.48
CA ASP A 90 40.45 31.37 -20.06
C ASP A 90 41.76 30.71 -19.57
N LEU A 91 42.43 31.35 -18.60
CA LEU A 91 43.69 30.91 -18.01
C LEU A 91 44.83 30.73 -19.04
N ARG A 92 44.74 31.41 -20.19
CA ARG A 92 45.81 31.47 -21.19
C ARG A 92 46.80 32.62 -20.95
N GLY A 93 46.69 33.28 -19.80
CA GLY A 93 47.60 34.33 -19.35
C GLY A 93 46.89 35.68 -19.13
N GLY A 94 47.55 36.54 -18.36
CA GLY A 94 47.06 37.87 -18.00
C GLY A 94 48.17 38.70 -17.39
N SER A 95 47.99 39.16 -16.15
CA SER A 95 49.10 39.63 -15.31
C SER A 95 49.94 38.47 -14.77
N GLY A 96 49.38 37.26 -14.69
CA GLY A 96 50.03 35.99 -14.37
C GLY A 96 50.38 35.14 -15.61
N GLN A 97 51.12 34.04 -15.39
CA GLN A 97 51.54 33.10 -16.45
C GLN A 97 50.38 32.24 -16.97
N SER A 98 50.45 31.81 -18.24
CA SER A 98 49.49 30.86 -18.82
C SER A 98 49.68 29.45 -18.23
N CYS A 99 48.59 28.74 -17.96
CA CYS A 99 48.64 27.32 -17.61
C CYS A 99 49.26 26.48 -18.74
N ASP A 100 49.03 26.86 -19.99
CA ASP A 100 49.54 26.14 -21.17
C ASP A 100 51.07 26.21 -21.32
N ASN A 101 51.74 27.04 -20.53
CA ASN A 101 53.20 27.08 -20.48
C ASN A 101 53.80 25.93 -19.65
N CYS A 102 53.01 25.34 -18.74
CA CYS A 102 53.43 24.25 -17.86
C CYS A 102 52.81 22.91 -18.25
N HIS A 103 51.56 22.91 -18.72
CA HIS A 103 50.83 21.70 -19.10
C HIS A 103 50.99 21.36 -20.59
N GLN A 104 51.00 20.07 -20.92
CA GLN A 104 51.23 19.59 -22.31
C GLN A 104 50.05 19.95 -23.24
N PRO A 105 50.27 20.19 -24.54
CA PRO A 105 49.18 20.47 -25.48
C PRO A 105 48.08 19.39 -25.46
N GLY A 106 46.82 19.81 -25.46
CA GLY A 106 45.66 18.92 -25.42
C GLY A 106 45.22 18.47 -24.03
N TRP A 107 45.94 18.86 -22.96
CA TRP A 107 45.56 18.56 -21.58
C TRP A 107 44.16 19.04 -21.23
N ARG A 108 43.77 20.21 -21.74
CA ARG A 108 42.45 20.81 -21.54
C ARG A 108 41.31 19.97 -22.08
N THR A 109 41.57 19.06 -23.02
CA THR A 109 40.58 18.21 -23.71
C THR A 109 40.73 16.71 -23.39
N ASN A 110 41.58 16.36 -22.42
CA ASN A 110 41.90 14.97 -22.09
C ASN A 110 41.31 14.58 -20.73
N CYS A 111 40.24 13.78 -20.73
CA CYS A 111 39.55 13.31 -19.52
C CYS A 111 40.53 12.66 -18.53
N THR A 112 41.42 11.80 -19.03
CA THR A 112 42.40 11.06 -18.20
C THR A 112 43.48 11.94 -17.58
N TYR A 113 43.61 13.19 -18.07
CA TYR A 113 44.52 14.16 -17.47
C TYR A 113 44.00 14.68 -16.13
N CYS A 114 42.69 14.85 -16.00
CA CYS A 114 42.05 15.39 -14.80
C CYS A 114 41.39 14.30 -13.94
N HIS A 115 40.75 13.31 -14.56
CA HIS A 115 40.03 12.22 -13.87
C HIS A 115 40.88 10.95 -13.68
N GLY A 116 42.15 10.99 -14.07
CA GLY A 116 43.05 9.83 -13.99
C GLY A 116 42.76 8.75 -15.04
N GLY A 117 43.54 7.68 -15.00
CA GLY A 117 43.47 6.54 -15.93
C GLY A 117 43.99 5.27 -15.29
N ALA A 118 43.77 5.15 -13.97
CA ALA A 118 44.20 3.99 -13.20
C ALA A 118 43.62 2.70 -13.78
N ASN A 119 44.32 1.59 -13.57
CA ASN A 119 43.90 0.26 -14.02
C ASN A 119 43.66 0.11 -15.54
N GLY A 120 44.21 1.01 -16.35
CA GLY A 120 44.10 0.92 -17.81
C GLY A 120 42.85 1.59 -18.39
N ASP A 121 42.14 2.37 -17.59
CA ASP A 121 41.07 3.23 -18.08
C ASP A 121 41.61 4.29 -19.05
N THR A 122 41.00 4.36 -20.22
CA THR A 122 41.33 5.32 -21.29
C THR A 122 40.25 6.37 -21.50
N GLU A 123 39.13 6.24 -20.81
CA GLU A 123 37.97 7.13 -20.96
C GLU A 123 37.92 8.21 -19.86
N GLY A 124 38.67 8.05 -18.76
CA GLY A 124 38.63 8.95 -17.61
C GLY A 124 37.52 8.60 -16.63
N LEU A 125 37.16 7.32 -16.54
CA LEU A 125 36.23 6.73 -15.58
C LEU A 125 36.93 6.61 -14.22
N PRO A 126 36.41 7.24 -13.15
CA PRO A 126 36.97 7.08 -11.81
C PRO A 126 36.99 5.61 -11.40
N PRO A 127 38.17 5.12 -10.98
CA PRO A 127 38.33 4.86 -9.55
C PRO A 127 39.33 5.84 -8.92
N GLN A 128 39.73 6.88 -9.66
CA GLN A 128 40.43 8.04 -9.11
C GLN A 128 39.57 9.28 -9.26
N ASP A 129 39.44 10.02 -8.16
CA ASP A 129 38.78 11.33 -8.17
C ASP A 129 39.74 12.40 -8.72
N ILE A 130 39.22 13.59 -9.00
CA ILE A 130 39.94 14.72 -9.60
C ILE A 130 41.08 15.28 -8.72
N ASP A 131 41.22 14.79 -7.48
CA ASP A 131 42.30 15.07 -6.53
C ASP A 131 43.36 13.95 -6.48
N ASP A 132 43.36 13.03 -7.45
CA ASP A 132 44.15 11.78 -7.52
C ASP A 132 43.82 10.76 -6.40
N GLN A 133 42.75 10.96 -5.62
CA GLN A 133 42.31 10.02 -4.59
C GLN A 133 41.82 8.71 -5.22
N ALA A 134 42.51 7.61 -4.91
CA ALA A 134 42.15 6.27 -5.38
C ALA A 134 41.42 5.41 -4.33
N ASN A 135 41.21 5.94 -3.12
CA ASN A 135 40.47 5.23 -2.08
C ASN A 135 38.97 5.36 -2.33
N GLU A 136 38.30 4.25 -2.69
CA GLU A 136 36.85 4.17 -2.91
C GLU A 136 36.01 4.73 -1.75
N ASP A 137 36.52 4.75 -0.52
CA ASP A 137 35.82 5.37 0.61
C ASP A 137 35.76 6.90 0.54
N LEU A 138 36.61 7.51 -0.28
CA LEU A 138 36.85 8.95 -0.37
C LEU A 138 36.53 9.52 -1.77
N ILE A 139 36.19 8.67 -2.75
CA ILE A 139 35.78 9.10 -4.10
C ILE A 139 34.35 9.64 -4.05
N SER A 140 34.11 10.74 -4.77
CA SER A 140 32.83 11.44 -4.81
C SER A 140 31.68 10.65 -5.46
N PHE A 141 31.99 9.63 -6.28
CA PHE A 141 31.02 8.69 -6.83
C PHE A 141 31.63 7.29 -7.03
N LYS A 142 31.21 6.34 -6.20
CA LYS A 142 31.83 5.01 -6.09
C LYS A 142 31.43 4.07 -7.22
N ALA A 143 30.18 4.15 -7.67
CA ALA A 143 29.59 3.19 -8.59
C ALA A 143 29.85 3.47 -10.10
N HIS A 144 30.88 4.25 -10.45
CA HIS A 144 31.17 4.61 -11.86
C HIS A 144 31.46 3.37 -12.73
N PRO A 145 32.33 2.43 -12.31
CA PRO A 145 32.67 1.27 -13.14
C PRO A 145 31.47 0.39 -13.49
N GLU A 146 30.56 0.18 -12.53
CA GLU A 146 29.37 -0.65 -12.71
C GLU A 146 28.42 -0.05 -13.74
N HIS A 147 28.29 1.28 -13.81
CA HIS A 147 27.44 1.92 -14.82
C HIS A 147 28.11 1.96 -16.21
N ALA A 148 29.40 1.67 -16.31
CA ALA A 148 30.19 1.75 -17.54
C ALA A 148 30.64 0.38 -18.09
N ASP A 149 30.25 -0.74 -17.49
CA ASP A 149 30.71 -2.08 -17.93
C ASP A 149 29.84 -2.72 -19.03
N GLY A 150 28.55 -2.33 -19.10
CA GLY A 150 27.58 -2.87 -20.04
C GLY A 150 27.18 -4.33 -19.78
N ASP A 151 27.28 -4.81 -18.54
CA ASP A 151 27.05 -6.23 -18.20
C ASP A 151 25.56 -6.60 -18.23
N ILE A 152 24.73 -5.84 -17.50
CA ILE A 152 23.26 -6.05 -17.44
C ILE A 152 22.47 -4.93 -18.11
N HIS A 153 23.13 -3.88 -18.60
CA HIS A 153 22.47 -2.76 -19.28
C HIS A 153 23.29 -2.33 -20.50
N PRO A 154 22.82 -1.40 -21.35
CA PRO A 154 23.65 -0.87 -22.42
C PRO A 154 24.92 -0.24 -21.85
N LEU A 155 25.99 -0.20 -22.65
CA LEU A 155 27.15 0.59 -22.32
C LEU A 155 26.76 2.06 -22.29
N TRP A 156 26.64 2.65 -21.10
CA TRP A 156 26.27 4.06 -20.94
C TRP A 156 27.51 4.93 -21.08
N GLY A 157 27.45 5.89 -22.01
CA GLY A 157 28.48 6.91 -22.12
C GLY A 157 28.28 8.03 -21.09
N CYS A 158 29.32 8.86 -20.94
CA CYS A 158 29.36 9.98 -19.99
C CYS A 158 28.18 10.95 -20.16
N GLU A 159 27.57 11.03 -21.35
CA GLU A 159 26.44 11.90 -21.65
C GLU A 159 25.16 11.56 -20.88
N VAL A 160 25.02 10.30 -20.45
CA VAL A 160 23.85 9.87 -19.69
C VAL A 160 23.82 10.58 -18.33
N CYS A 161 24.98 10.84 -17.71
CA CYS A 161 25.11 11.46 -16.40
C CYS A 161 25.58 12.92 -16.45
N HIS A 162 26.46 13.29 -17.37
CA HIS A 162 27.06 14.63 -17.49
C HIS A 162 26.49 15.46 -18.65
N GLY A 163 25.48 14.93 -19.34
CA GLY A 163 24.80 15.58 -20.47
C GLY A 163 25.66 15.67 -21.74
N ASN A 164 25.09 16.25 -22.79
CA ASN A 164 25.74 16.32 -24.12
C ASN A 164 27.08 17.08 -24.14
N ALA A 165 27.35 17.90 -23.11
CA ALA A 165 28.61 18.62 -22.98
C ALA A 165 29.81 17.68 -22.76
N SER A 166 29.62 16.50 -22.16
CA SER A 166 30.71 15.59 -21.81
C SER A 166 31.34 14.84 -23.00
N ARG A 167 30.65 14.72 -24.14
CA ARG A 167 31.22 14.10 -25.37
C ARG A 167 31.90 15.05 -26.32
N ASN A 168 31.58 16.34 -26.27
CA ASN A 168 32.06 17.35 -27.23
C ASN A 168 32.50 18.62 -26.51
N TYR A 169 33.25 18.44 -25.42
CA TYR A 169 33.80 19.56 -24.70
C TYR A 169 34.98 20.13 -25.50
N ALA A 170 34.99 21.45 -25.68
CA ALA A 170 36.03 22.14 -26.42
C ALA A 170 37.17 22.56 -25.49
N ASP A 171 36.85 22.83 -24.21
CA ASP A 171 37.79 23.33 -23.21
C ASP A 171 37.20 23.21 -21.79
N ALA A 172 37.87 22.46 -20.89
CA ALA A 172 37.43 22.21 -19.51
C ALA A 172 37.20 23.48 -18.68
N PHE A 173 37.77 24.61 -19.13
CA PHE A 173 37.72 25.88 -18.44
C PHE A 173 36.57 26.79 -18.84
N THR A 174 36.08 26.64 -20.07
CA THR A 174 35.07 27.56 -20.62
C THR A 174 33.71 26.89 -20.81
N ASP A 175 33.67 25.56 -20.82
CA ASP A 175 32.43 24.82 -20.88
C ASP A 175 31.69 24.87 -19.54
N ALA A 176 30.42 25.26 -19.58
CA ALA A 176 29.61 25.42 -18.38
C ALA A 176 29.33 24.05 -17.72
N GLY A 177 29.45 23.99 -16.39
CA GLY A 177 29.27 22.75 -15.61
C GLY A 177 30.45 21.79 -15.69
N HIS A 178 31.66 22.34 -15.79
CA HIS A 178 32.94 21.67 -15.57
C HIS A 178 33.74 22.53 -14.56
N TRP A 179 35.07 22.43 -14.54
CA TRP A 179 35.93 22.87 -13.44
C TRP A 179 35.67 24.29 -12.87
N ILE A 180 35.60 25.36 -13.68
CA ILE A 180 35.40 26.72 -13.14
C ILE A 180 33.91 27.07 -13.09
N ASP A 181 33.25 26.70 -12.00
CA ASP A 181 31.85 27.01 -11.79
C ASP A 181 31.47 27.31 -10.32
N SER A 182 30.18 27.22 -9.99
CA SER A 182 29.65 27.53 -8.66
C SER A 182 29.73 26.38 -7.65
N THR A 183 30.24 25.21 -8.05
CA THR A 183 30.27 23.95 -7.28
C THR A 183 31.70 23.37 -7.20
N PRO A 184 32.66 24.08 -6.57
CA PRO A 184 34.05 23.65 -6.55
C PRO A 184 34.27 22.25 -5.97
N GLY A 185 35.08 21.44 -6.65
CA GLY A 185 35.48 20.11 -6.20
C GLY A 185 34.36 19.07 -6.22
N VAL A 186 33.27 19.30 -6.98
CA VAL A 186 32.17 18.35 -7.15
C VAL A 186 31.99 18.10 -8.64
N ALA A 187 31.70 16.86 -9.04
CA ALA A 187 31.33 16.57 -10.43
C ALA A 187 29.85 16.93 -10.67
N GLU A 188 29.59 17.82 -11.63
CA GLU A 188 28.23 18.17 -12.01
C GLU A 188 27.59 17.02 -12.80
N VAL A 189 26.41 16.59 -12.34
CA VAL A 189 25.57 15.65 -13.09
C VAL A 189 24.36 16.36 -13.67
N ALA A 190 24.19 16.20 -14.98
CA ALA A 190 23.07 16.66 -15.76
C ALA A 190 22.51 15.46 -16.52
N PHE A 191 21.66 14.68 -15.85
CA PHE A 191 21.14 13.44 -16.42
C PHE A 191 20.35 13.68 -17.71
N THR A 192 20.69 12.93 -18.76
CA THR A 192 19.99 12.95 -20.06
C THR A 192 19.66 11.54 -20.54
N GLY A 193 19.01 11.43 -21.71
CA GLY A 193 18.58 10.13 -22.25
C GLY A 193 17.67 9.38 -21.28
N ASP A 194 17.97 8.10 -21.06
CA ASP A 194 17.17 7.22 -20.20
C ASP A 194 17.24 7.59 -18.71
N ALA A 195 18.29 8.32 -18.31
CA ALA A 195 18.42 8.84 -16.94
C ALA A 195 17.67 10.18 -16.73
N ALA A 196 17.07 10.75 -17.78
CA ALA A 196 16.44 12.06 -17.70
C ALA A 196 15.37 12.15 -16.59
N GLY A 197 15.43 13.25 -15.84
CA GLY A 197 14.56 13.52 -14.69
C GLY A 197 15.10 12.98 -13.36
N THR A 198 16.17 12.19 -13.37
CA THR A 198 16.90 11.84 -12.13
C THR A 198 17.52 13.11 -11.54
N SER A 199 17.52 13.22 -10.22
CA SER A 199 18.25 14.26 -9.49
C SER A 199 19.24 13.64 -8.53
N TYR A 200 20.41 14.24 -8.41
CA TYR A 200 21.47 13.82 -7.51
C TYR A 200 21.78 14.92 -6.49
N GLY A 201 21.97 14.55 -5.24
CA GLY A 201 22.40 15.46 -4.18
C GLY A 201 22.96 14.72 -2.98
N GLY A 202 24.20 15.04 -2.61
CA GLY A 202 24.86 14.49 -1.41
C GLY A 202 24.94 12.96 -1.41
N GLY A 203 25.32 12.36 -2.55
CA GLY A 203 25.40 10.90 -2.70
C GLY A 203 24.06 10.18 -2.85
N ASN A 204 22.93 10.90 -2.97
CA ASN A 204 21.61 10.29 -3.15
C ASN A 204 21.01 10.66 -4.50
N CYS A 205 20.43 9.65 -5.16
CA CYS A 205 19.68 9.76 -6.40
C CYS A 205 18.18 9.65 -6.10
N THR A 206 17.36 10.52 -6.69
CA THR A 206 15.90 10.43 -6.62
C THR A 206 15.28 10.57 -7.99
N ASN A 207 14.07 10.04 -8.16
CA ASN A 207 13.33 10.05 -9.42
C ASN A 207 14.06 9.30 -10.56
N SER A 208 14.87 8.31 -10.18
CA SER A 208 15.60 7.46 -11.12
C SER A 208 14.71 6.35 -11.64
N TRP A 209 14.67 6.17 -12.96
CA TRP A 209 14.00 5.02 -13.56
C TRP A 209 14.85 3.75 -13.44
N CYS A 210 16.16 3.84 -13.67
CA CYS A 210 17.08 2.69 -13.59
C CYS A 210 17.17 2.07 -12.19
N HIS A 211 17.01 2.89 -11.15
CA HIS A 211 16.95 2.47 -9.75
C HIS A 211 15.53 2.56 -9.17
N GLY A 212 14.55 2.17 -9.99
CA GLY A 212 13.13 2.04 -9.65
C GLY A 212 12.66 0.59 -9.55
N ASP A 213 11.36 0.37 -9.76
CA ASP A 213 10.76 -0.98 -9.80
C ASP A 213 10.30 -1.38 -11.23
N GLY A 214 10.90 -0.77 -12.25
CA GLY A 214 10.53 -0.95 -13.66
C GLY A 214 9.20 -0.30 -14.07
N GLN A 215 8.35 0.09 -13.10
CA GLN A 215 7.08 0.78 -13.35
C GLN A 215 7.06 2.20 -12.77
N THR A 216 7.68 2.37 -11.63
CA THR A 216 7.78 3.60 -10.87
C THR A 216 9.23 4.00 -10.71
N ARG A 217 9.45 5.32 -10.64
CA ARG A 217 10.78 5.87 -10.42
C ARG A 217 11.15 5.73 -8.94
N GLY A 218 12.34 5.21 -8.68
CA GLY A 218 12.85 4.99 -7.34
C GLY A 218 13.90 6.00 -6.92
N SER A 219 14.59 5.65 -5.84
CA SER A 219 15.67 6.41 -5.23
C SER A 219 16.74 5.45 -4.76
N SER A 220 18.00 5.86 -4.90
CA SER A 220 19.16 5.06 -4.50
C SER A 220 20.22 5.94 -3.85
N THR A 221 21.17 5.32 -3.17
CA THR A 221 22.33 5.99 -2.58
C THR A 221 23.58 5.44 -3.27
N ASP A 222 24.56 6.29 -3.55
CA ASP A 222 25.83 5.87 -4.12
C ASP A 222 26.53 4.82 -3.22
N GLY A 223 27.18 3.84 -3.86
CA GLY A 223 27.84 2.72 -3.19
C GLY A 223 26.92 1.62 -2.66
N THR A 224 25.62 1.63 -2.99
CA THR A 224 24.76 0.45 -2.75
C THR A 224 25.06 -0.67 -3.73
N VAL A 225 24.76 -1.91 -3.32
CA VAL A 225 24.91 -3.10 -4.18
C VAL A 225 24.12 -2.94 -5.49
N ALA A 226 24.69 -3.47 -6.57
CA ALA A 226 24.04 -3.59 -7.86
C ALA A 226 22.67 -4.28 -7.72
N LEU A 227 21.69 -3.79 -8.49
CA LEU A 227 20.36 -4.39 -8.52
C LEU A 227 20.46 -5.77 -9.18
N ASP A 228 19.94 -6.79 -8.51
CA ASP A 228 19.57 -8.04 -9.17
C ASP A 228 18.16 -7.89 -9.78
N CYS A 229 17.65 -8.96 -10.38
CA CYS A 229 16.30 -8.96 -10.94
C CYS A 229 15.25 -8.55 -9.91
N ASN A 230 15.43 -8.89 -8.62
CA ASN A 230 14.48 -8.57 -7.54
C ASN A 230 14.61 -7.11 -7.08
N GLY A 231 15.79 -6.53 -7.20
CA GLY A 231 16.06 -5.13 -6.90
C GLY A 231 15.29 -4.18 -7.82
N CYS A 232 15.17 -4.52 -9.11
CA CYS A 232 14.45 -3.71 -10.10
C CYS A 232 13.04 -4.22 -10.44
N HIS A 233 12.72 -5.52 -10.32
CA HIS A 233 11.36 -6.03 -10.55
C HIS A 233 10.54 -6.28 -9.27
N ARG A 234 10.92 -5.58 -8.18
CA ARG A 234 10.37 -5.60 -6.80
C ARG A 234 10.56 -6.92 -6.02
N TYR A 235 10.94 -6.72 -4.75
CA TYR A 235 11.37 -7.66 -3.71
C TYR A 235 10.31 -8.71 -3.27
N ASP A 236 10.81 -9.89 -2.85
CA ASP A 236 10.11 -11.02 -2.21
C ASP A 236 9.24 -11.96 -3.08
N PHE A 237 9.48 -12.04 -4.41
CA PHE A 237 8.62 -12.81 -5.33
C PHE A 237 7.14 -12.36 -5.29
N ASP A 238 6.88 -11.08 -5.02
CA ASP A 238 5.59 -10.49 -5.38
C ASP A 238 5.55 -10.26 -6.90
N LEU A 239 5.54 -11.37 -7.64
CA LEU A 239 5.44 -11.42 -9.10
C LEU A 239 4.11 -10.82 -9.59
N GLY A 240 3.15 -10.60 -8.68
CA GLY A 240 1.91 -9.87 -8.94
C GLY A 240 2.03 -8.35 -8.88
N ALA A 241 3.13 -7.82 -8.33
CA ALA A 241 3.43 -6.40 -8.42
C ALA A 241 4.00 -6.02 -9.81
N MET A 242 4.44 -6.99 -10.61
CA MET A 242 4.75 -6.75 -12.03
C MET A 242 3.46 -6.44 -12.81
N SER A 243 3.55 -5.64 -13.89
CA SER A 243 2.36 -5.19 -14.64
C SER A 243 1.57 -6.35 -15.27
N GLY A 244 0.27 -6.14 -15.51
CA GLY A 244 -0.58 -7.10 -16.21
C GLY A 244 -0.75 -8.43 -15.47
N THR A 245 -0.56 -9.55 -16.18
CA THR A 245 -0.84 -10.92 -15.70
C THR A 245 0.42 -11.72 -15.30
N HIS A 246 1.54 -11.06 -14.99
CA HIS A 246 2.77 -11.74 -14.56
C HIS A 246 2.56 -12.68 -13.37
N ALA A 247 1.76 -12.27 -12.37
CA ALA A 247 1.43 -13.11 -11.21
C ALA A 247 0.84 -14.46 -11.61
N LEU A 248 -0.04 -14.47 -12.61
CA LEU A 248 -0.72 -15.68 -13.05
C LEU A 248 0.26 -16.65 -13.71
N HIS A 249 1.16 -16.14 -14.53
CA HIS A 249 2.11 -16.96 -15.28
C HIS A 249 3.29 -17.43 -14.43
N LEU A 250 3.88 -16.56 -13.62
CA LEU A 250 5.07 -16.90 -12.84
C LEU A 250 4.76 -17.75 -11.58
N ASN A 251 3.47 -17.94 -11.26
CA ASN A 251 3.02 -18.97 -10.32
C ASN A 251 3.06 -20.39 -10.92
N ASP A 252 3.18 -20.54 -12.24
CA ASP A 252 3.36 -21.82 -12.90
C ASP A 252 4.87 -22.15 -13.02
N PRO A 253 5.36 -23.22 -12.37
CA PRO A 253 6.79 -23.58 -12.40
C PRO A 253 7.28 -24.06 -13.77
N THR A 254 6.40 -24.20 -14.76
CA THR A 254 6.74 -24.55 -16.15
C THR A 254 6.98 -23.32 -17.03
N ILE A 255 6.76 -22.11 -16.50
CA ILE A 255 6.95 -20.84 -17.21
C ILE A 255 8.21 -20.16 -16.68
N SER A 256 9.08 -19.74 -17.59
CA SER A 256 10.32 -19.02 -17.34
C SER A 256 10.28 -17.63 -17.98
N CYS A 257 11.17 -16.73 -17.54
CA CYS A 257 11.26 -15.37 -18.10
C CYS A 257 11.49 -15.39 -19.62
N ALA A 258 12.32 -16.32 -20.11
CA ALA A 258 12.68 -16.44 -21.52
C ALA A 258 11.51 -16.84 -22.42
N ASP A 259 10.47 -17.49 -21.88
CA ASP A 259 9.29 -17.86 -22.68
C ASP A 259 8.59 -16.62 -23.25
N CYS A 260 8.70 -15.48 -22.54
CA CYS A 260 8.16 -14.19 -22.97
C CYS A 260 9.23 -13.16 -23.32
N HIS A 261 10.44 -13.21 -22.74
CA HIS A 261 11.45 -12.16 -22.88
C HIS A 261 12.69 -12.58 -23.68
N ASP A 262 12.69 -13.73 -24.37
CA ASP A 262 13.73 -14.06 -25.34
C ASP A 262 13.77 -13.02 -26.49
N PRO A 263 14.96 -12.56 -26.94
CA PRO A 263 16.32 -13.00 -26.57
C PRO A 263 16.99 -12.11 -25.49
N ILE A 264 16.22 -11.37 -24.70
CA ILE A 264 16.78 -10.47 -23.68
C ILE A 264 17.30 -11.27 -22.49
N VAL A 265 16.56 -12.29 -22.09
CA VAL A 265 16.89 -13.18 -20.98
C VAL A 265 16.81 -14.64 -21.42
N ASP A 266 17.73 -15.48 -20.91
CA ASP A 266 17.70 -16.91 -21.14
C ASP A 266 16.89 -17.69 -20.09
N ALA A 267 16.72 -18.99 -20.30
CA ALA A 267 15.92 -19.85 -19.41
C ALA A 267 16.44 -19.93 -17.97
N SER A 268 17.67 -19.50 -17.69
CA SER A 268 18.24 -19.42 -16.35
C SER A 268 18.03 -18.06 -15.69
N GLY A 269 17.46 -17.09 -16.41
CA GLY A 269 17.31 -15.71 -15.95
C GLY A 269 18.53 -14.83 -16.24
N ALA A 270 19.51 -15.30 -17.02
CA ALA A 270 20.68 -14.51 -17.37
C ALA A 270 20.36 -13.55 -18.52
N ILE A 271 20.82 -12.29 -18.41
CA ILE A 271 20.65 -11.29 -19.46
C ILE A 271 21.60 -11.61 -20.62
N THR A 272 21.03 -11.89 -21.80
CA THR A 272 21.77 -12.23 -23.02
C THR A 272 21.84 -11.09 -24.03
N THR A 273 21.01 -10.05 -23.86
CA THR A 273 21.04 -8.84 -24.69
C THR A 273 21.06 -7.56 -23.83
N PRO A 274 22.18 -7.21 -23.16
CA PRO A 274 22.28 -6.06 -22.27
C PRO A 274 21.90 -4.73 -22.93
N ALA A 275 22.20 -4.58 -24.24
CA ALA A 275 21.85 -3.39 -25.02
C ALA A 275 20.33 -3.07 -25.10
N ARG A 276 19.48 -3.99 -24.63
CA ARG A 276 18.02 -3.84 -24.58
C ARG A 276 17.44 -4.07 -23.18
N HIS A 277 18.27 -4.45 -22.20
CA HIS A 277 17.83 -4.55 -20.82
C HIS A 277 18.08 -3.21 -20.15
N VAL A 278 17.04 -2.52 -19.67
CA VAL A 278 17.15 -1.15 -19.12
C VAL A 278 17.33 -0.06 -20.20
N ASP A 279 16.56 -0.11 -21.30
CA ASP A 279 16.56 0.87 -22.41
C ASP A 279 15.29 1.76 -22.48
N GLY A 280 14.47 1.71 -21.44
CA GLY A 280 13.18 2.41 -21.35
C GLY A 280 12.00 1.70 -22.02
N ASN A 281 12.21 0.55 -22.70
CA ASN A 281 11.15 -0.21 -23.36
C ASN A 281 10.91 -1.56 -22.67
N VAL A 282 9.66 -2.04 -22.73
CA VAL A 282 9.33 -3.41 -22.34
C VAL A 282 9.39 -4.29 -23.58
N ASP A 283 10.37 -5.20 -23.59
CA ASP A 283 10.60 -6.09 -24.71
C ASP A 283 10.00 -7.48 -24.48
N VAL A 284 9.13 -7.92 -25.39
CA VAL A 284 8.50 -9.24 -25.39
C VAL A 284 8.74 -9.97 -26.72
N ALA A 285 8.91 -11.29 -26.65
CA ALA A 285 9.19 -12.20 -27.74
C ALA A 285 7.96 -12.34 -28.67
N THR A 286 7.83 -11.45 -29.64
CA THR A 286 6.61 -11.34 -30.48
C THR A 286 6.24 -12.61 -31.25
N VAL A 287 7.21 -13.48 -31.58
CA VAL A 287 7.01 -14.64 -32.46
C VAL A 287 6.63 -15.93 -31.71
N ALA A 288 7.14 -16.14 -30.48
CA ALA A 288 6.92 -17.38 -29.74
C ALA A 288 5.52 -17.45 -29.11
N ILE A 289 5.00 -16.31 -28.64
CA ILE A 289 3.71 -16.22 -27.92
C ILE A 289 2.53 -15.72 -28.78
N GLY A 290 2.76 -15.35 -30.04
CA GLY A 290 1.70 -14.79 -30.89
C GLY A 290 1.19 -13.45 -30.39
N TRP A 291 2.09 -12.64 -29.82
CA TRP A 291 1.81 -11.29 -29.36
C TRP A 291 1.63 -10.37 -30.56
N ASP A 292 0.45 -9.77 -30.70
CA ASP A 292 0.12 -8.94 -31.86
C ASP A 292 0.59 -7.48 -31.75
N GLY A 293 1.23 -7.12 -30.63
CA GLY A 293 1.71 -5.77 -30.38
C GLY A 293 0.66 -4.83 -29.77
N THR A 294 -0.55 -5.32 -29.50
CA THR A 294 -1.67 -4.56 -28.89
C THR A 294 -2.11 -5.12 -27.54
N GLU A 295 -1.18 -5.72 -26.79
CA GLU A 295 -1.44 -6.36 -25.49
C GLU A 295 -2.38 -7.58 -25.58
N THR A 296 -2.42 -8.26 -26.71
CA THR A 296 -3.24 -9.46 -26.91
C THR A 296 -2.42 -10.63 -27.44
N CYS A 297 -2.73 -11.81 -26.89
CA CYS A 297 -2.11 -13.08 -27.28
C CYS A 297 -3.01 -13.83 -28.27
N THR A 298 -2.41 -14.52 -29.25
CA THR A 298 -3.16 -15.20 -30.33
C THR A 298 -2.78 -16.67 -30.54
N ASN A 299 -2.05 -17.27 -29.59
CA ASN A 299 -1.54 -18.64 -29.66
C ASN A 299 -1.92 -19.50 -28.44
N ASN A 300 -1.61 -20.80 -28.53
CA ASN A 300 -1.65 -21.71 -27.39
C ASN A 300 -0.31 -21.68 -26.66
N CYS A 301 -0.34 -21.41 -25.35
CA CYS A 301 0.84 -21.37 -24.47
C CYS A 301 0.58 -22.31 -23.29
N HIS A 302 1.55 -23.16 -22.93
CA HIS A 302 1.46 -24.11 -21.80
C HIS A 302 0.16 -24.95 -21.77
N GLN A 303 -0.31 -25.38 -22.94
CA GLN A 303 -1.56 -26.15 -23.12
C GLN A 303 -2.86 -25.36 -22.89
N HIS A 304 -2.78 -24.04 -22.73
CA HIS A 304 -3.92 -23.12 -22.64
C HIS A 304 -4.07 -22.28 -23.91
N GLN A 305 -5.30 -22.06 -24.37
CA GLN A 305 -5.60 -21.21 -25.54
C GLN A 305 -5.75 -19.75 -25.09
N HIS A 306 -4.98 -18.84 -25.70
CA HIS A 306 -4.99 -17.41 -25.33
C HIS A 306 -5.65 -16.51 -26.39
N ASN A 307 -6.33 -17.07 -27.40
CA ASN A 307 -6.88 -16.32 -28.52
C ASN A 307 -7.81 -15.17 -28.09
N GLY A 308 -7.31 -13.93 -28.15
CA GLY A 308 -8.06 -12.72 -27.81
C GLY A 308 -8.09 -12.40 -26.30
N VAL A 309 -7.26 -13.05 -25.50
CA VAL A 309 -7.05 -12.71 -24.09
C VAL A 309 -6.08 -11.53 -24.02
N SER A 310 -6.46 -10.47 -23.29
CA SER A 310 -5.60 -9.33 -23.03
C SER A 310 -4.55 -9.66 -21.96
N TRP A 311 -3.36 -9.09 -22.12
CA TRP A 311 -2.29 -9.10 -21.13
C TRP A 311 -2.70 -8.53 -19.78
N ASN A 312 -3.64 -7.57 -19.77
CA ASN A 312 -4.19 -6.97 -18.55
C ASN A 312 -5.26 -7.85 -17.90
N GLY A 313 -5.51 -9.06 -18.41
CA GLY A 313 -6.37 -10.06 -17.80
C GLY A 313 -7.65 -10.39 -18.56
N GLY A 314 -8.28 -11.45 -18.09
CA GLY A 314 -9.54 -12.03 -18.57
C GLY A 314 -9.79 -13.35 -17.85
N HIS A 315 -11.04 -13.80 -17.81
CA HIS A 315 -11.33 -15.11 -17.23
C HIS A 315 -10.84 -16.24 -18.15
N VAL A 316 -10.45 -17.37 -17.56
CA VAL A 316 -10.10 -18.58 -18.33
C VAL A 316 -11.26 -19.02 -19.22
N PRO A 317 -11.02 -19.67 -20.38
CA PRO A 317 -12.09 -20.24 -21.18
C PRO A 317 -12.99 -21.18 -20.37
N GLY A 318 -14.31 -20.98 -20.46
CA GLY A 318 -15.31 -21.76 -19.70
C GLY A 318 -15.69 -21.18 -18.33
N TYR A 319 -15.21 -19.98 -17.98
CA TYR A 319 -15.56 -19.32 -16.73
C TYR A 319 -17.05 -18.93 -16.63
N ASP A 320 -17.79 -18.96 -17.73
CA ASP A 320 -19.25 -18.87 -17.74
C ASP A 320 -19.94 -20.07 -17.04
N ASP A 321 -19.19 -21.12 -16.69
CA ASP A 321 -19.67 -22.20 -15.82
C ASP A 321 -20.01 -21.67 -14.40
N PRO A 322 -21.27 -21.81 -13.95
CA PRO A 322 -21.70 -21.40 -12.62
C PRO A 322 -20.91 -22.04 -11.47
N LEU A 323 -20.34 -23.24 -11.66
CA LEU A 323 -19.54 -23.90 -10.62
C LEU A 323 -18.15 -23.25 -10.44
N LEU A 324 -17.69 -22.47 -11.41
CA LEU A 324 -16.46 -21.69 -11.35
C LEU A 324 -16.75 -20.26 -10.88
N HIS A 325 -17.40 -19.44 -11.71
CA HIS A 325 -17.61 -18.04 -11.35
C HIS A 325 -18.56 -17.86 -10.18
N GLY A 326 -19.48 -18.80 -9.93
CA GLY A 326 -20.38 -18.75 -8.78
C GLY A 326 -19.65 -18.96 -7.44
N GLN A 327 -18.62 -19.82 -7.40
CA GLN A 327 -17.76 -19.96 -6.22
C GLN A 327 -16.91 -18.71 -6.00
N ASP A 328 -16.33 -18.17 -7.08
CA ASP A 328 -15.53 -16.95 -7.00
C ASP A 328 -16.38 -15.74 -6.58
N ALA A 329 -17.64 -15.68 -7.06
CA ALA A 329 -18.64 -14.73 -6.62
C ALA A 329 -19.03 -14.90 -5.14
N LEU A 330 -19.29 -16.14 -4.69
CA LEU A 330 -19.69 -16.44 -3.31
C LEU A 330 -18.62 -15.99 -2.30
N PHE A 331 -17.36 -16.28 -2.58
CA PHE A 331 -16.26 -16.00 -1.66
C PHE A 331 -15.50 -14.71 -1.96
N LEU A 332 -15.89 -13.98 -3.02
CA LEU A 332 -15.16 -12.83 -3.55
C LEU A 332 -13.65 -13.12 -3.66
N THR A 333 -13.31 -14.33 -4.14
CA THR A 333 -11.90 -14.77 -4.32
C THR A 333 -11.19 -13.95 -5.39
N LEU A 334 -11.97 -13.39 -6.32
CA LEU A 334 -11.53 -12.45 -7.32
C LEU A 334 -12.24 -11.11 -7.07
N ASP A 335 -11.47 -10.03 -7.09
CA ASP A 335 -12.01 -8.69 -6.91
C ASP A 335 -12.74 -8.21 -8.18
N CYS A 336 -13.98 -8.66 -8.37
CA CYS A 336 -14.77 -8.36 -9.58
C CYS A 336 -15.15 -6.88 -9.71
N ALA A 337 -15.44 -6.21 -8.58
CA ALA A 337 -15.98 -4.85 -8.55
C ALA A 337 -14.89 -3.78 -8.41
N THR A 338 -13.88 -4.02 -7.59
CA THR A 338 -12.84 -3.04 -7.23
C THR A 338 -11.59 -3.13 -8.12
N ALA A 339 -11.38 -4.24 -8.83
CA ALA A 339 -10.33 -4.33 -9.87
C ALA A 339 -10.67 -3.53 -11.15
N GLY A 340 -11.84 -2.89 -11.23
CA GLY A 340 -12.21 -2.00 -12.32
C GLY A 340 -12.61 -2.68 -13.64
N CYS A 341 -12.42 -4.00 -13.76
CA CYS A 341 -12.80 -4.77 -14.95
C CYS A 341 -14.32 -4.76 -15.19
N HIS A 342 -15.13 -5.00 -14.17
CA HIS A 342 -16.60 -4.98 -14.32
C HIS A 342 -17.25 -3.69 -13.80
N GLY A 343 -16.44 -2.77 -13.25
CA GLY A 343 -16.92 -1.56 -12.63
C GLY A 343 -17.43 -1.83 -11.20
N THR A 344 -17.47 -0.80 -10.38
CA THR A 344 -17.91 -0.95 -8.97
C THR A 344 -19.40 -1.26 -8.85
N ASP A 345 -20.17 -1.08 -9.91
CA ASP A 345 -21.58 -1.48 -10.03
C ASP A 345 -21.77 -2.86 -10.71
N LEU A 346 -20.68 -3.48 -11.17
CA LEU A 346 -20.66 -4.73 -11.94
C LEU A 346 -21.46 -4.66 -13.26
N GLN A 347 -21.62 -3.45 -13.83
CA GLN A 347 -22.36 -3.22 -15.07
C GLN A 347 -21.48 -3.07 -16.31
N GLY A 348 -20.22 -3.47 -16.23
CA GLY A 348 -19.36 -3.70 -17.39
C GLY A 348 -18.00 -3.04 -17.33
N GLY A 349 -17.80 -1.98 -16.54
CA GLY A 349 -16.49 -1.36 -16.33
C GLY A 349 -15.62 -1.27 -17.59
N ALA A 350 -14.34 -1.66 -17.46
CA ALA A 350 -13.39 -1.74 -18.57
C ALA A 350 -13.63 -2.94 -19.51
N SER A 351 -14.25 -4.02 -19.03
CA SER A 351 -14.49 -5.25 -19.80
C SER A 351 -15.65 -5.11 -20.79
N GLY A 352 -16.54 -4.14 -20.57
CA GLY A 352 -17.83 -4.00 -21.26
C GLY A 352 -18.83 -5.12 -20.96
N GLN A 353 -18.52 -6.06 -20.07
CA GLN A 353 -19.37 -7.20 -19.72
C GLN A 353 -19.84 -7.08 -18.27
N GLY A 354 -21.16 -6.87 -18.09
CA GLY A 354 -21.78 -6.77 -16.77
C GLY A 354 -22.48 -8.06 -16.38
N CYS A 355 -22.90 -8.20 -15.13
CA CYS A 355 -23.70 -9.35 -14.74
C CYS A 355 -25.03 -9.41 -15.53
N ASP A 356 -25.64 -8.25 -15.75
CA ASP A 356 -26.94 -8.13 -16.41
C ASP A 356 -26.90 -8.46 -17.93
N SER A 357 -25.71 -8.62 -18.53
CA SER A 357 -25.61 -9.11 -19.92
C SER A 357 -25.71 -10.64 -20.03
N CYS A 358 -25.47 -11.36 -18.95
CA CYS A 358 -25.54 -12.83 -18.89
C CYS A 358 -26.74 -13.33 -18.08
N HIS A 359 -27.14 -12.58 -17.05
CA HIS A 359 -28.26 -12.92 -16.18
C HIS A 359 -29.57 -12.26 -16.65
N THR A 360 -30.70 -12.88 -16.33
CA THR A 360 -32.02 -12.35 -16.67
C THR A 360 -32.30 -11.04 -15.93
N ALA A 361 -33.15 -10.18 -16.51
CA ALA A 361 -33.51 -8.92 -15.87
C ALA A 361 -34.01 -9.11 -14.43
N ASN A 362 -33.55 -8.24 -13.53
CA ASN A 362 -33.87 -8.23 -12.09
C ASN A 362 -33.41 -9.46 -11.29
N TRP A 363 -32.51 -10.30 -11.80
CA TRP A 363 -31.97 -11.45 -11.06
C TRP A 363 -31.40 -11.05 -9.69
N SER A 364 -30.70 -9.92 -9.63
CA SER A 364 -30.06 -9.36 -8.43
C SER A 364 -31.04 -8.62 -7.51
N GLN A 365 -32.33 -8.66 -7.83
CA GLN A 365 -33.47 -8.22 -7.02
C GLN A 365 -34.38 -9.40 -6.64
N ASP A 366 -34.10 -10.60 -7.13
CA ASP A 366 -34.93 -11.77 -6.91
C ASP A 366 -34.28 -12.64 -5.84
N CYS A 367 -34.84 -12.60 -4.62
CA CYS A 367 -34.35 -13.38 -3.50
C CYS A 367 -34.34 -14.88 -3.83
N THR A 368 -35.30 -15.36 -4.63
CA THR A 368 -35.36 -16.78 -5.01
C THR A 368 -34.31 -17.18 -6.04
N TYR A 369 -33.71 -16.21 -6.72
CA TYR A 369 -32.59 -16.45 -7.62
C TYR A 369 -31.32 -16.85 -6.86
N CYS A 370 -31.03 -16.15 -5.76
CA CYS A 370 -29.84 -16.36 -4.95
C CYS A 370 -30.06 -17.36 -3.80
N HIS A 371 -31.17 -17.23 -3.08
CA HIS A 371 -31.50 -18.07 -1.93
C HIS A 371 -32.37 -19.27 -2.30
N GLY A 372 -32.83 -19.40 -3.54
CA GLY A 372 -33.73 -20.48 -3.93
C GLY A 372 -35.15 -20.31 -3.34
N GLY A 373 -35.94 -21.37 -3.39
CA GLY A 373 -37.35 -21.34 -2.98
C GLY A 373 -37.86 -22.75 -2.81
N ARG A 374 -37.38 -23.42 -1.75
CA ARG A 374 -37.72 -24.84 -1.55
C ARG A 374 -39.19 -24.96 -1.12
N LEU A 375 -39.80 -26.08 -1.50
CA LEU A 375 -41.20 -26.41 -1.15
C LEU A 375 -42.26 -25.43 -1.69
N GLY A 376 -41.93 -24.64 -2.72
CA GLY A 376 -42.85 -23.68 -3.33
C GLY A 376 -42.88 -22.31 -2.66
N ASP A 377 -41.90 -22.04 -1.80
CA ASP A 377 -41.68 -20.73 -1.23
C ASP A 377 -41.28 -19.70 -2.29
N THR A 378 -41.77 -18.47 -2.12
CA THR A 378 -41.52 -17.35 -3.03
C THR A 378 -40.72 -16.22 -2.35
N GLU A 379 -40.29 -16.42 -1.11
CA GLU A 379 -39.63 -15.41 -0.29
C GLU A 379 -38.12 -15.66 -0.12
N GLY A 380 -37.62 -16.82 -0.53
CA GLY A 380 -36.19 -17.19 -0.41
C GLY A 380 -35.90 -18.21 0.70
N LEU A 381 -36.93 -18.85 1.27
CA LEU A 381 -36.86 -19.69 2.46
C LEU A 381 -37.33 -21.14 2.19
N PRO A 382 -36.64 -22.17 2.72
CA PRO A 382 -35.32 -22.12 3.30
C PRO A 382 -34.24 -21.87 2.24
N PRO A 383 -33.21 -21.07 2.58
CA PRO A 383 -32.20 -20.68 1.62
C PRO A 383 -31.34 -21.87 1.19
N GLU A 384 -31.01 -21.89 -0.09
CA GLU A 384 -29.90 -22.64 -0.66
C GLU A 384 -28.64 -21.75 -0.57
N ASP A 385 -27.47 -22.35 -0.37
CA ASP A 385 -26.22 -21.59 -0.47
C ASP A 385 -25.96 -21.25 -1.96
N LEU A 386 -25.20 -20.19 -2.28
CA LEU A 386 -24.98 -19.76 -3.68
C LEU A 386 -24.28 -20.83 -4.55
N ASP A 387 -23.66 -21.83 -3.93
CA ASP A 387 -23.10 -23.01 -4.61
C ASP A 387 -24.14 -24.12 -4.89
N ASN A 388 -25.43 -23.81 -4.70
CA ASN A 388 -26.58 -24.69 -4.84
C ASN A 388 -26.61 -25.84 -3.81
N THR A 389 -25.97 -25.67 -2.66
CA THR A 389 -26.11 -26.61 -1.55
C THR A 389 -27.52 -26.53 -0.96
N THR A 390 -28.26 -27.64 -1.04
CA THR A 390 -29.66 -27.73 -0.58
C THR A 390 -29.87 -28.68 0.60
N ASN A 391 -28.84 -29.43 1.02
CA ASN A 391 -28.96 -30.36 2.14
C ASN A 391 -28.93 -29.59 3.46
N GLN A 392 -29.97 -29.67 4.28
CA GLN A 392 -30.07 -28.93 5.55
C GLN A 392 -28.89 -29.23 6.51
N ASN A 393 -28.26 -30.39 6.40
CA ASN A 393 -27.08 -30.71 7.22
C ASN A 393 -25.79 -30.01 6.74
N GLN A 394 -25.82 -29.42 5.54
CA GLN A 394 -24.68 -28.83 4.84
C GLN A 394 -24.87 -27.33 4.53
N ILE A 395 -26.11 -26.81 4.51
CA ILE A 395 -26.35 -25.36 4.36
C ILE A 395 -25.75 -24.57 5.52
N THR A 396 -25.38 -23.33 5.22
CA THR A 396 -24.68 -22.45 6.17
C THR A 396 -25.54 -22.04 7.37
N HIS A 397 -26.87 -21.97 7.22
CA HIS A 397 -27.80 -21.63 8.32
C HIS A 397 -28.94 -22.63 8.44
N LYS A 398 -28.81 -23.55 9.40
CA LYS A 398 -29.68 -24.73 9.53
C LYS A 398 -31.06 -24.45 10.13
N ALA A 399 -31.21 -23.36 10.87
CA ALA A 399 -32.39 -22.99 11.63
C ALA A 399 -33.51 -22.32 10.82
N HIS A 400 -33.28 -21.95 9.55
CA HIS A 400 -34.30 -21.22 8.77
C HIS A 400 -35.62 -21.98 8.60
N PRO A 401 -35.63 -23.28 8.22
CA PRO A 401 -36.88 -24.02 8.04
C PRO A 401 -37.80 -23.97 9.27
N GLU A 402 -37.21 -24.14 10.46
CA GLU A 402 -37.94 -24.20 11.73
C GLU A 402 -38.53 -22.85 12.15
N HIS A 403 -38.01 -21.73 11.63
CA HIS A 403 -38.56 -20.40 11.91
C HIS A 403 -39.56 -19.92 10.84
N ALA A 404 -39.51 -20.53 9.66
CA ALA A 404 -40.33 -20.17 8.51
C ALA A 404 -41.61 -21.02 8.38
N ASP A 405 -41.70 -22.18 9.06
CA ASP A 405 -42.85 -23.09 8.96
C ASP A 405 -44.12 -22.59 9.66
N GLY A 406 -43.96 -21.85 10.76
CA GLY A 406 -45.06 -21.30 11.54
C GLY A 406 -45.79 -22.32 12.44
N ASP A 407 -45.12 -23.41 12.84
CA ASP A 407 -45.75 -24.51 13.57
C ASP A 407 -46.12 -24.14 15.04
N ASP A 408 -45.13 -23.79 15.88
CA ASP A 408 -45.32 -23.48 17.31
C ASP A 408 -45.27 -21.98 17.62
N HIS A 409 -44.92 -21.15 16.66
CA HIS A 409 -45.01 -19.68 16.67
C HIS A 409 -45.38 -19.23 15.26
N VAL A 410 -45.74 -17.96 15.04
CA VAL A 410 -45.97 -17.48 13.66
C VAL A 410 -44.73 -17.64 12.79
N ALA A 411 -44.91 -17.86 11.49
CA ALA A 411 -43.80 -17.80 10.54
C ALA A 411 -43.14 -16.41 10.66
N TYR A 412 -41.84 -16.40 10.98
CA TYR A 412 -41.10 -15.17 11.17
C TYR A 412 -40.54 -14.67 9.85
N GLY A 413 -40.79 -13.39 9.55
CA GLY A 413 -40.18 -12.73 8.40
C GLY A 413 -38.67 -12.49 8.60
N CYS A 414 -37.97 -12.29 7.49
CA CYS A 414 -36.52 -12.08 7.45
C CYS A 414 -36.05 -10.94 8.37
N GLU A 415 -36.89 -9.93 8.61
CA GLU A 415 -36.58 -8.76 9.44
C GLU A 415 -36.31 -9.10 10.91
N GLN A 416 -36.75 -10.27 11.38
CA GLN A 416 -36.44 -10.73 12.73
C GLN A 416 -34.93 -10.98 12.92
N CYS A 417 -34.21 -11.32 11.84
CA CYS A 417 -32.79 -11.70 11.89
C CYS A 417 -31.88 -10.88 10.97
N HIS A 418 -32.38 -10.34 9.86
CA HIS A 418 -31.60 -9.58 8.87
C HIS A 418 -31.86 -8.06 8.94
N GLY A 419 -32.72 -7.62 9.85
CA GLY A 419 -32.91 -6.21 10.16
C GLY A 419 -33.49 -5.40 8.99
N ALA A 420 -33.01 -4.16 8.82
CA ALA A 420 -33.51 -3.25 7.79
C ALA A 420 -33.03 -3.58 6.36
N VAL A 421 -31.99 -4.42 6.23
CA VAL A 421 -31.46 -4.85 4.92
C VAL A 421 -32.48 -5.70 4.18
N SER A 422 -33.21 -6.58 4.87
CA SER A 422 -34.30 -7.36 4.26
C SER A 422 -35.57 -6.54 3.97
N LEU A 423 -35.69 -5.32 4.51
CA LEU A 423 -36.88 -4.47 4.34
C LEU A 423 -36.67 -3.32 3.33
N ASN A 424 -35.42 -2.95 3.04
CA ASN A 424 -35.07 -1.88 2.09
C ASN A 424 -34.12 -2.37 0.99
N TYR A 425 -34.15 -3.66 0.70
CA TYR A 425 -33.37 -4.26 -0.37
C TYR A 425 -33.72 -3.64 -1.73
N VAL A 426 -32.69 -3.20 -2.45
CA VAL A 426 -32.80 -2.57 -3.77
C VAL A 426 -32.04 -3.39 -4.82
N ASP A 427 -30.83 -3.85 -4.51
CA ASP A 427 -30.00 -4.66 -5.43
C ASP A 427 -28.87 -5.33 -4.64
N ALA A 428 -28.77 -6.66 -4.74
CA ALA A 428 -27.76 -7.48 -4.07
C ALA A 428 -26.31 -7.05 -4.40
N LYS A 429 -26.08 -6.46 -5.59
CA LYS A 429 -24.75 -5.97 -6.01
C LYS A 429 -24.30 -4.72 -5.24
N SER A 430 -25.24 -3.96 -4.67
CA SER A 430 -24.97 -2.62 -4.14
C SER A 430 -25.38 -2.40 -2.69
N ASP A 431 -26.24 -3.25 -2.14
CA ASP A 431 -26.70 -3.11 -0.77
C ASP A 431 -25.60 -3.54 0.21
N ALA A 432 -25.22 -2.63 1.10
CA ALA A 432 -24.21 -2.89 2.12
C ALA A 432 -24.70 -3.95 3.12
N GLY A 433 -23.89 -5.00 3.34
CA GLY A 433 -24.26 -6.10 4.24
C GLY A 433 -25.08 -7.21 3.58
N HIS A 434 -24.92 -7.43 2.26
CA HIS A 434 -25.64 -8.50 1.54
C HIS A 434 -24.70 -9.43 0.72
N TRP A 435 -24.19 -9.00 -0.45
CA TRP A 435 -23.29 -9.85 -1.25
C TRP A 435 -21.89 -9.23 -1.44
N VAL A 436 -21.79 -8.04 -2.03
CA VAL A 436 -20.49 -7.39 -2.29
C VAL A 436 -20.07 -6.55 -1.08
N ASP A 437 -19.61 -7.22 -0.02
CA ASP A 437 -19.22 -6.57 1.23
C ASP A 437 -17.93 -7.11 1.88
N GLY A 438 -17.66 -6.70 3.12
CA GLY A 438 -16.46 -7.09 3.87
C GLY A 438 -16.53 -8.49 4.50
N THR A 439 -17.62 -9.23 4.30
CA THR A 439 -17.87 -10.56 4.86
C THR A 439 -18.27 -11.59 3.80
N PRO A 440 -17.44 -11.83 2.76
CA PRO A 440 -17.79 -12.74 1.66
C PRO A 440 -18.21 -14.14 2.14
N GLY A 441 -19.22 -14.70 1.48
CA GLY A 441 -19.75 -16.03 1.76
C GLY A 441 -20.52 -16.16 3.08
N ARG A 442 -20.94 -15.04 3.67
CA ARG A 442 -21.72 -15.00 4.91
C ARG A 442 -23.06 -14.33 4.62
N ALA A 443 -24.11 -14.80 5.30
CA ALA A 443 -25.37 -14.09 5.38
C ALA A 443 -25.38 -13.31 6.69
N GLU A 444 -25.42 -11.98 6.61
CA GLU A 444 -25.30 -11.09 7.74
C GLU A 444 -26.55 -11.19 8.64
N VAL A 445 -26.36 -11.60 9.89
CA VAL A 445 -27.41 -11.63 10.90
C VAL A 445 -27.32 -10.37 11.76
N VAL A 446 -28.29 -9.48 11.60
CA VAL A 446 -28.42 -8.22 12.31
C VAL A 446 -29.81 -8.14 12.96
N PHE A 447 -29.87 -8.44 14.25
CA PHE A 447 -31.08 -8.31 15.05
C PHE A 447 -31.36 -6.83 15.36
N SER A 448 -31.71 -6.03 14.35
CA SER A 448 -32.03 -4.59 14.53
C SER A 448 -33.52 -4.30 14.66
N ALA A 449 -34.38 -5.32 14.53
CA ALA A 449 -35.83 -5.23 14.62
C ALA A 449 -36.41 -6.47 15.34
N GLY A 450 -37.74 -6.49 15.54
CA GLY A 450 -38.43 -7.66 16.08
C GLY A 450 -38.35 -7.82 17.60
N LEU A 451 -38.49 -9.07 18.06
CA LEU A 451 -38.59 -9.41 19.50
C LEU A 451 -37.24 -9.49 20.21
N SER A 452 -36.13 -9.57 19.47
CA SER A 452 -34.77 -9.67 20.02
C SER A 452 -33.83 -8.57 19.50
N PRO A 453 -34.16 -7.27 19.57
CA PRO A 453 -33.42 -6.18 18.90
C PRO A 453 -32.02 -5.89 19.48
N GLN A 454 -31.61 -6.64 20.50
CA GLN A 454 -30.27 -6.60 21.08
C GLN A 454 -29.54 -7.95 20.91
N GLY A 455 -30.12 -8.84 20.11
CA GLY A 455 -29.55 -10.14 19.79
C GLY A 455 -28.22 -9.98 19.07
N THR A 456 -27.34 -10.94 19.26
CA THR A 456 -26.05 -10.98 18.58
C THR A 456 -25.81 -12.38 18.04
N TYR A 457 -25.20 -12.46 16.86
CA TYR A 457 -24.78 -13.73 16.27
C TYR A 457 -23.24 -13.81 16.21
N SER A 458 -22.70 -14.95 16.63
CA SER A 458 -21.29 -15.27 16.47
C SER A 458 -21.13 -16.35 15.41
N PHE A 459 -20.59 -15.98 14.25
CA PHE A 459 -20.27 -16.93 13.18
C PHE A 459 -19.20 -17.95 13.59
N ALA A 460 -18.29 -17.60 14.50
CA ALA A 460 -17.21 -18.49 14.93
C ALA A 460 -17.72 -19.73 15.68
N THR A 461 -18.88 -19.61 16.32
CA THR A 461 -19.48 -20.67 17.14
C THR A 461 -20.91 -21.00 16.71
N SER A 462 -21.37 -20.44 15.58
CA SER A 462 -22.76 -20.46 15.11
C SER A 462 -23.78 -20.26 16.24
N THR A 463 -23.52 -19.27 17.11
CA THR A 463 -24.28 -19.06 18.35
C THR A 463 -24.99 -17.72 18.33
N CYS A 464 -26.31 -17.75 18.52
CA CYS A 464 -27.11 -16.58 18.79
C CYS A 464 -27.18 -16.34 20.31
N SER A 465 -27.11 -15.08 20.73
CA SER A 465 -27.12 -14.68 22.14
C SER A 465 -28.00 -13.46 22.37
N ASN A 466 -28.40 -13.27 23.63
CA ASN A 466 -29.27 -12.18 24.06
C ASN A 466 -30.64 -12.19 23.36
N LEU A 467 -31.18 -13.39 23.13
CA LEU A 467 -32.46 -13.60 22.46
C LEU A 467 -33.62 -13.73 23.43
N TYR A 468 -34.73 -13.05 23.12
CA TYR A 468 -36.01 -13.25 23.81
C TYR A 468 -36.58 -14.64 23.54
N CYS A 469 -36.65 -15.05 22.26
CA CYS A 469 -37.33 -16.28 21.82
C CYS A 469 -36.68 -17.55 22.38
N HIS A 470 -35.35 -17.56 22.52
CA HIS A 470 -34.58 -18.64 23.12
C HIS A 470 -34.15 -18.33 24.56
N GLY A 471 -34.91 -17.47 25.25
CA GLY A 471 -34.76 -17.17 26.67
C GLY A 471 -35.56 -18.11 27.57
N ASN A 472 -35.86 -17.65 28.78
CA ASN A 472 -36.71 -18.37 29.74
C ASN A 472 -37.97 -17.59 30.16
N GLY A 473 -38.48 -16.74 29.25
CA GLY A 473 -39.61 -15.85 29.50
C GLY A 473 -39.36 -14.74 30.53
N ARG A 474 -38.14 -14.67 31.09
CA ARG A 474 -37.73 -13.62 32.05
C ARG A 474 -36.39 -13.00 31.72
N THR A 475 -35.46 -13.83 31.29
CA THR A 475 -34.12 -13.43 30.87
C THR A 475 -33.89 -13.94 29.46
N ASN A 476 -33.24 -13.09 28.67
CA ASN A 476 -32.78 -13.47 27.34
C ASN A 476 -31.79 -14.64 27.44
N GLY A 477 -31.79 -15.48 26.42
CA GLY A 477 -30.96 -16.68 26.35
C GLY A 477 -30.06 -16.74 25.13
N SER A 478 -29.53 -17.92 24.88
CA SER A 478 -28.57 -18.21 23.82
C SER A 478 -28.81 -19.61 23.28
N VAL A 479 -28.62 -19.78 21.97
CA VAL A 479 -28.84 -21.02 21.25
C VAL A 479 -27.85 -21.12 20.10
N THR A 480 -27.49 -22.35 19.71
CA THR A 480 -26.73 -22.61 18.48
C THR A 480 -27.68 -22.83 17.31
N ASP A 481 -27.27 -22.46 16.09
CA ASP A 481 -28.04 -22.62 14.84
C ASP A 481 -28.56 -24.03 14.53
N SER A 482 -27.97 -25.04 15.16
CA SER A 482 -28.21 -26.47 14.95
C SER A 482 -28.88 -27.11 16.16
N ALA A 483 -29.35 -26.31 17.11
CA ALA A 483 -30.10 -26.80 18.24
C ALA A 483 -31.43 -27.42 17.79
N THR A 484 -31.84 -28.48 18.47
CA THR A 484 -33.17 -29.06 18.28
C THR A 484 -34.23 -28.18 18.93
N ALA A 485 -35.46 -28.25 18.40
CA ALA A 485 -36.61 -27.58 19.00
C ALA A 485 -36.72 -27.84 20.50
N GLY A 486 -36.96 -26.75 21.26
CA GLY A 486 -37.11 -26.80 22.71
C GLY A 486 -38.47 -27.37 23.13
N THR A 487 -38.56 -27.74 24.39
CA THR A 487 -39.81 -28.08 25.08
C THR A 487 -40.35 -26.87 25.84
N CYS A 488 -41.61 -26.94 26.28
CA CYS A 488 -42.18 -25.86 27.09
C CYS A 488 -41.34 -25.51 28.33
N ASN A 489 -40.64 -26.49 28.94
CA ASN A 489 -39.83 -26.25 30.14
C ASN A 489 -38.51 -25.51 29.86
N ASP A 490 -38.05 -25.49 28.61
CA ASP A 490 -36.80 -24.80 28.25
C ASP A 490 -36.99 -23.28 28.30
N CYS A 491 -38.15 -22.80 27.83
CA CYS A 491 -38.55 -21.40 27.95
C CYS A 491 -39.37 -21.10 29.21
N HIS A 492 -40.16 -22.05 29.72
CA HIS A 492 -40.95 -21.90 30.96
C HIS A 492 -40.47 -22.85 32.07
N PRO A 493 -39.26 -22.65 32.61
CA PRO A 493 -38.76 -23.48 33.70
C PRO A 493 -39.69 -23.32 34.92
N GLN A 494 -40.37 -24.40 35.28
CA GLN A 494 -41.45 -24.40 36.29
C GLN A 494 -41.04 -23.82 37.65
N ASN A 495 -39.76 -23.95 38.03
CA ASN A 495 -39.19 -23.39 39.26
C ASN A 495 -38.89 -21.89 39.17
N ARG A 496 -39.09 -21.27 38.01
CA ARG A 496 -38.86 -19.86 37.72
C ARG A 496 -40.03 -19.24 36.97
N LEU A 497 -41.26 -19.69 37.20
CA LEU A 497 -42.46 -18.96 36.79
C LEU A 497 -42.88 -17.95 37.88
N SER A 498 -43.55 -16.86 37.50
CA SER A 498 -43.88 -15.72 38.39
C SER A 498 -45.18 -15.93 39.13
N GLY A 499 -45.44 -15.06 40.12
CA GLY A 499 -46.62 -15.16 40.96
C GLY A 499 -46.70 -16.54 41.63
N GLU A 500 -47.88 -17.12 41.58
CA GLU A 500 -48.25 -18.31 42.33
C GLU A 500 -48.22 -19.60 41.49
N HIS A 501 -47.54 -19.59 40.34
CA HIS A 501 -47.38 -20.78 39.48
C HIS A 501 -46.85 -21.98 40.27
N GLY A 502 -45.87 -21.78 41.16
CA GLY A 502 -45.33 -22.86 41.99
C GLY A 502 -46.40 -23.55 42.86
N ARG A 503 -47.42 -22.82 43.32
CA ARG A 503 -48.53 -23.37 44.09
C ARG A 503 -49.43 -24.24 43.23
N HIS A 504 -49.80 -23.78 42.04
CA HIS A 504 -50.69 -24.52 41.13
C HIS A 504 -49.99 -25.70 40.46
N LEU A 505 -48.72 -25.55 40.09
CA LEU A 505 -47.94 -26.66 39.58
C LEU A 505 -47.70 -27.75 40.64
N SER A 506 -47.65 -27.41 41.94
CA SER A 506 -47.54 -28.40 43.02
C SER A 506 -48.75 -29.35 43.14
N VAL A 507 -49.90 -28.96 42.58
CA VAL A 507 -51.11 -29.79 42.52
C VAL A 507 -51.39 -30.35 41.13
N ASN A 508 -50.40 -30.28 40.24
CA ASN A 508 -50.46 -30.73 38.84
C ASN A 508 -51.58 -30.05 38.02
N SER A 509 -51.85 -28.77 38.26
CA SER A 509 -52.73 -28.00 37.36
C SER A 509 -52.11 -27.91 35.96
N PRO A 510 -52.79 -28.36 34.89
CA PRO A 510 -52.28 -28.24 33.53
C PRO A 510 -52.28 -26.78 33.08
N CYS A 511 -51.31 -26.40 32.24
CA CYS A 511 -51.18 -25.04 31.71
C CYS A 511 -52.45 -24.56 30.99
N SER A 512 -53.15 -25.49 30.32
CA SER A 512 -54.40 -25.23 29.59
C SER A 512 -55.57 -24.80 30.47
N ASP A 513 -55.48 -24.97 31.80
CA ASP A 513 -56.52 -24.47 32.71
C ASP A 513 -56.51 -22.93 32.81
N CYS A 514 -55.35 -22.29 32.58
CA CYS A 514 -55.16 -20.84 32.71
C CYS A 514 -54.74 -20.16 31.39
N HIS A 515 -54.09 -20.88 30.49
CA HIS A 515 -53.60 -20.39 29.19
C HIS A 515 -54.38 -21.04 28.04
N TYR A 516 -55.69 -21.15 28.18
CA TYR A 516 -56.56 -21.93 27.27
C TYR A 516 -56.54 -21.44 25.82
N SER A 517 -56.27 -20.15 25.59
CA SER A 517 -56.09 -19.57 24.26
C SER A 517 -54.73 -19.86 23.64
N VAL A 518 -53.75 -20.38 24.37
CA VAL A 518 -52.40 -20.65 23.85
C VAL A 518 -52.13 -22.14 23.82
N VAL A 519 -52.51 -22.88 24.87
CA VAL A 519 -52.18 -24.29 25.04
C VAL A 519 -53.43 -25.13 25.39
N ARG A 520 -53.59 -26.28 24.73
CA ARG A 520 -54.71 -27.21 24.95
C ARG A 520 -54.28 -28.53 25.60
N ASN A 521 -55.24 -29.38 25.96
CA ASN A 521 -55.02 -30.73 26.52
C ASN A 521 -53.95 -31.50 25.72
N GLY A 522 -52.83 -31.82 26.36
CA GLY A 522 -51.66 -32.41 25.71
C GLY A 522 -50.43 -31.50 25.65
N GLN A 523 -50.56 -30.22 26.05
CA GLN A 523 -49.49 -29.21 26.06
C GLN A 523 -48.99 -28.77 24.67
N ASN A 524 -49.85 -28.87 23.65
CA ASN A 524 -49.56 -28.35 22.31
C ASN A 524 -50.05 -26.90 22.17
N VAL A 525 -49.31 -26.10 21.40
CA VAL A 525 -49.70 -24.73 21.03
C VAL A 525 -50.92 -24.80 20.09
N GLN A 526 -51.94 -23.99 20.37
CA GLN A 526 -53.17 -23.96 19.57
C GLN A 526 -53.20 -22.79 18.57
N PHE A 527 -52.69 -21.64 18.99
CA PHE A 527 -52.69 -20.41 18.22
C PHE A 527 -51.26 -19.85 18.24
N PRO A 528 -50.44 -20.18 17.23
CA PRO A 528 -49.05 -19.75 17.13
C PRO A 528 -48.89 -18.22 17.18
N GLU A 529 -49.91 -17.46 16.77
CA GLU A 529 -49.97 -16.00 16.89
C GLU A 529 -50.01 -15.45 18.31
N LEU A 530 -50.30 -16.31 19.30
CA LEU A 530 -50.30 -15.97 20.74
C LEU A 530 -49.14 -16.63 21.49
N HIS A 531 -48.24 -17.35 20.80
CA HIS A 531 -47.11 -18.03 21.42
C HIS A 531 -45.80 -17.44 20.90
N VAL A 532 -45.00 -16.87 21.82
CA VAL A 532 -43.78 -16.10 21.52
C VAL A 532 -44.09 -14.74 20.85
N ASP A 533 -45.14 -14.04 21.30
CA ASP A 533 -45.54 -12.72 20.78
C ASP A 533 -45.04 -11.52 21.63
N GLY A 534 -44.39 -11.81 22.77
CA GLY A 534 -43.93 -10.79 23.73
C GLY A 534 -44.96 -10.43 24.81
N THR A 535 -46.14 -11.06 24.81
CA THR A 535 -47.20 -10.80 25.78
C THR A 535 -47.53 -12.03 26.61
N THR A 536 -48.30 -11.85 27.68
CA THR A 536 -48.74 -12.95 28.55
C THR A 536 -50.25 -13.11 28.41
N ASP A 537 -50.66 -14.11 27.65
CA ASP A 537 -52.07 -14.41 27.42
C ASP A 537 -52.64 -15.33 28.50
N VAL A 538 -53.58 -14.82 29.29
CA VAL A 538 -54.29 -15.60 30.31
C VAL A 538 -55.76 -15.68 29.96
N LEU A 539 -56.22 -16.87 29.59
CA LEU A 539 -57.61 -17.21 29.39
C LEU A 539 -57.92 -18.50 30.15
N MET A 540 -58.75 -18.38 31.18
CA MET A 540 -59.18 -19.54 31.96
C MET A 540 -59.99 -20.51 31.10
N ALA A 541 -59.75 -21.81 31.23
CA ALA A 541 -60.53 -22.81 30.54
C ALA A 541 -62.00 -22.74 30.99
N PRO A 542 -62.98 -22.76 30.07
CA PRO A 542 -64.40 -22.65 30.43
C PRO A 542 -64.87 -23.72 31.43
N SER A 543 -64.24 -24.89 31.45
CA SER A 543 -64.52 -25.98 32.37
C SER A 543 -64.17 -25.71 33.84
N THR A 544 -63.29 -24.73 34.11
CA THR A 544 -62.89 -24.38 35.48
C THR A 544 -63.96 -23.55 36.20
N GLY A 545 -64.80 -22.83 35.45
CA GLY A 545 -65.74 -21.85 36.00
C GLY A 545 -65.07 -20.65 36.68
N ILE A 546 -63.76 -20.47 36.50
CA ILE A 546 -62.98 -19.35 37.03
C ILE A 546 -62.88 -18.25 35.96
N ASN A 547 -63.02 -17.00 36.39
CA ASN A 547 -62.78 -15.81 35.56
C ASN A 547 -61.53 -15.06 36.04
N TRP A 548 -60.65 -14.70 35.10
CA TRP A 548 -59.50 -13.82 35.33
C TRP A 548 -59.81 -12.40 34.84
N ASN A 549 -59.49 -11.38 35.64
CA ASN A 549 -59.69 -9.97 35.28
C ASN A 549 -58.40 -9.17 35.08
N GLY A 550 -57.26 -9.86 34.91
CA GLY A 550 -55.95 -9.23 34.77
C GLY A 550 -55.15 -9.11 36.06
N SER A 551 -55.75 -9.35 37.23
CA SER A 551 -55.03 -9.33 38.52
C SER A 551 -55.60 -10.25 39.60
N THR A 552 -56.85 -10.70 39.45
CA THR A 552 -57.54 -11.56 40.42
C THR A 552 -58.39 -12.61 39.70
N CYS A 553 -58.50 -13.79 40.31
CA CYS A 553 -59.42 -14.86 39.88
C CYS A 553 -60.72 -14.80 40.69
N SER A 554 -61.86 -14.97 40.03
CA SER A 554 -63.17 -15.00 40.69
C SER A 554 -64.09 -16.06 40.10
N GLY A 555 -64.92 -16.65 40.97
CA GLY A 555 -65.87 -17.70 40.59
C GLY A 555 -65.21 -19.06 40.44
N GLY A 556 -66.00 -20.13 40.64
CA GLY A 556 -65.55 -21.51 40.42
C GLY A 556 -64.86 -22.17 41.61
N ARG A 557 -64.61 -23.48 41.44
CA ARG A 557 -63.90 -24.34 42.39
C ARG A 557 -62.85 -25.15 41.64
N CYS A 558 -61.58 -24.99 42.00
CA CYS A 558 -60.47 -25.73 41.39
C CYS A 558 -59.72 -26.53 42.47
N HIS A 559 -59.38 -27.79 42.19
CA HIS A 559 -58.74 -28.72 43.14
C HIS A 559 -59.42 -28.80 44.53
N GLY A 560 -60.74 -28.62 44.58
CA GLY A 560 -61.50 -28.67 45.83
C GLY A 560 -61.44 -27.39 46.68
N VAL A 561 -60.81 -26.32 46.19
CA VAL A 561 -60.75 -25.01 46.85
C VAL A 561 -61.64 -24.02 46.09
N GLU A 562 -62.50 -23.28 46.81
CA GLU A 562 -63.26 -22.19 46.21
C GLU A 562 -62.34 -20.98 46.00
N HIS A 563 -62.33 -20.44 44.78
CA HIS A 563 -61.61 -19.21 44.45
C HIS A 563 -62.60 -18.03 44.49
N SER A 564 -62.98 -17.62 45.70
CA SER A 564 -64.02 -16.61 45.96
C SER A 564 -63.51 -15.28 46.51
N HIS A 565 -62.20 -15.04 46.52
CA HIS A 565 -61.63 -13.88 47.21
C HIS A 565 -61.55 -12.62 46.34
N ASN A 566 -62.46 -11.67 46.60
CA ASN A 566 -62.40 -10.26 46.17
C ASN A 566 -61.20 -9.50 46.79
N GLY A 567 -59.96 -10.00 46.68
CA GLY A 567 -58.83 -9.30 47.29
C GLY A 567 -57.44 -9.94 47.22
N ASP A 568 -57.30 -11.22 46.84
CA ASP A 568 -55.97 -11.80 46.64
C ASP A 568 -55.45 -11.32 45.28
N ARG A 569 -54.41 -10.49 45.28
CA ARG A 569 -53.70 -10.07 44.08
C ARG A 569 -52.74 -11.18 43.66
N TRP A 570 -52.77 -11.54 42.39
CA TRP A 570 -51.93 -12.57 41.77
C TRP A 570 -50.89 -11.93 40.85
#